data_AF-A0A3A0AFI6-F1
#
_entry.id   AF-A0A3A0AFI6-F1
#
_cell.length_a   1.000
_cell.length_b   1.000
_cell.length_c   1.000
_cell.angle_alpha   90.00
_cell.angle_beta   90.00
_cell.angle_gamma   90.00
#
_symmetry.space_group_name_H-M   'P 1'
#
loop_
_entity.id
_entity.type
_entity.pdbx_description
1 polymer ?
#
loop_
_entity_poly.entity_id
_entity_poly.type
_entity_poly.pdbx_seq_one_letter_code
_entity_poly.pdbx_strand_id
1 'polypeptide(L)'
;MLRWGSVGIALAFLLLAATHGSLLAFAGASASLPASEPPALVETKPLARPPALSLIPTPTPRAGAPLAAAGVLSESAALSATATPAYYVVLPGDTLFVIARDHGSTLEAVMAANGVRNPDVLHVGQVLVIPGANGARPDPALLPVATAAEGGDAPLIVPRGTITERMTALAQAADAESPFFNKTWLSYYGRPGIPVMGILGEHSVEELTPLLRAEADAYDRANGDALDVMPALHLVYGMATKAPGEDNSHLAFIDETTVMTYIQAAEAEGWSVILDVQIGALSPTVAITPALQFLEYPNVHLAIDPEFAMVHPGQAWPGNPIGYVTAQQVNEVQAVIDGYLAEKRLPGPRLLLVHQFQSDMIVEPEKLDTTRYAGRVALTLSVDGWGGPWGKISKYNSFITPDSPFAAFKLFYRWDEPLMTPDEALGNLPHAGTDFFIDVTPNLIIYQ
;
A
#
# COMPACT_ATOMS: atom_id res chain seq x y z
N MET A 1 24.51 66.39 18.11
CA MET A 1 24.83 66.96 19.44
C MET A 1 23.52 67.42 20.07
N LEU A 2 22.66 66.47 20.45
CA LEU A 2 22.45 65.86 21.78
C LEU A 2 21.73 66.79 22.80
N ARG A 3 20.43 66.49 23.00
CA ARG A 3 19.48 67.01 24.01
C ARG A 3 19.61 66.17 25.30
N TRP A 4 19.78 66.77 26.49
CA TRP A 4 18.76 67.08 27.53
C TRP A 4 17.81 65.90 27.81
N GLY A 5 17.82 65.22 28.97
CA GLY A 5 17.49 65.71 30.34
C GLY A 5 15.95 65.79 30.47
N SER A 6 15.20 65.37 31.48
CA SER A 6 15.40 64.90 32.86
C SER A 6 13.98 64.68 33.46
N VAL A 7 13.80 63.73 34.40
CA VAL A 7 12.78 63.72 35.51
C VAL A 7 11.29 63.53 35.10
N GLY A 8 10.39 62.78 35.76
CA GLY A 8 10.35 61.92 36.96
C GLY A 8 8.89 61.48 37.31
N ILE A 9 8.76 60.50 38.22
CA ILE A 9 7.70 60.29 39.25
C ILE A 9 6.30 59.70 38.89
N ALA A 10 5.81 58.83 39.82
CA ALA A 10 4.44 58.33 40.15
C ALA A 10 4.05 56.95 39.57
N LEU A 11 3.96 55.83 40.31
CA LEU A 11 3.18 55.42 41.51
C LEU A 11 1.66 55.20 41.24
N ALA A 12 1.22 53.93 41.19
CA ALA A 12 -0.11 53.48 41.66
C ALA A 12 -0.21 51.94 41.72
N PHE A 13 -0.37 51.42 42.94
CA PHE A 13 -0.86 50.10 43.31
C PHE A 13 -2.39 49.99 43.11
N LEU A 14 -2.92 48.81 42.76
CA LEU A 14 -3.99 48.17 43.55
C LEU A 14 -4.19 46.69 43.17
N LEU A 15 -3.98 45.82 44.16
CA LEU A 15 -4.54 44.47 44.29
C LEU A 15 -5.97 44.60 44.85
N LEU A 16 -6.89 43.70 44.48
CA LEU A 16 -7.89 43.18 45.44
C LEU A 16 -8.38 41.78 45.07
N ALA A 17 -8.59 40.99 46.11
CA ALA A 17 -8.84 39.56 46.13
C ALA A 17 -10.33 39.18 46.26
N ALA A 18 -10.60 37.93 45.84
CA ALA A 18 -11.51 36.91 46.37
C ALA A 18 -12.84 37.29 47.07
N THR A 19 -13.92 36.67 46.59
CA THR A 19 -15.12 36.26 47.36
C THR A 19 -15.64 34.93 46.78
N HIS A 20 -15.39 33.78 47.42
CA HIS A 20 -16.30 33.03 48.32
C HIS A 20 -17.72 32.78 47.76
N GLY A 21 -17.96 31.53 47.35
CA GLY A 21 -19.30 30.95 47.15
C GLY A 21 -19.38 29.60 47.87
N SER A 22 -20.10 29.57 48.98
CA SER A 22 -20.20 28.46 49.92
C SER A 22 -21.17 27.36 49.46
N LEU A 23 -20.84 26.13 49.87
CA LEU A 23 -21.76 25.00 50.00
C LEU A 23 -22.92 25.34 50.96
N LEU A 24 -24.13 24.91 50.61
CA LEU A 24 -25.17 24.52 51.57
C LEU A 24 -26.03 23.42 50.95
N ALA A 25 -26.00 22.26 51.58
CA ALA A 25 -26.90 21.15 51.35
C ALA A 25 -28.23 21.39 52.08
N PHE A 26 -29.35 21.05 51.46
CA PHE A 26 -30.55 20.60 52.18
C PHE A 26 -31.25 19.48 51.39
N ALA A 27 -31.62 18.46 52.15
CA ALA A 27 -32.16 17.20 51.70
C ALA A 27 -33.68 17.25 51.48
N GLY A 28 -34.15 16.40 50.55
CA GLY A 28 -35.31 15.53 50.76
C GLY A 28 -36.69 16.05 50.38
N ALA A 29 -37.22 15.56 49.25
CA ALA A 29 -38.54 14.92 49.19
C ALA A 29 -38.69 14.11 47.89
N SER A 30 -38.93 12.81 48.06
CA SER A 30 -39.17 11.80 47.02
C SER A 30 -40.41 12.09 46.19
N ALA A 31 -40.31 11.86 44.88
CA ALA A 31 -41.42 11.39 44.06
C ALA A 31 -40.89 10.27 43.15
N SER A 32 -41.24 9.03 43.50
CA SER A 32 -40.95 7.83 42.72
C SER A 32 -41.70 7.87 41.39
N LEU A 33 -40.97 7.69 40.29
CA LEU A 33 -41.51 7.30 38.98
C LEU A 33 -40.79 6.01 38.54
N PRO A 34 -41.50 5.11 37.85
CA PRO A 34 -41.15 3.70 37.78
C PRO A 34 -39.90 3.44 36.92
N ALA A 35 -39.12 2.45 37.35
CA ALA A 35 -38.01 1.90 36.58
C ALA A 35 -38.53 1.37 35.24
N SER A 36 -38.08 1.98 34.14
CA SER A 36 -38.16 1.36 32.82
C SER A 36 -37.11 0.26 32.76
N GLU A 37 -37.56 -0.98 32.57
CA GLU A 37 -36.72 -2.16 32.36
C GLU A 37 -35.65 -1.90 31.27
N PRO A 38 -34.43 -2.43 31.44
CA PRO A 38 -33.46 -2.44 30.36
C PRO A 38 -34.00 -3.32 29.22
N PRO A 39 -33.89 -2.92 27.94
CA PRO A 39 -34.25 -3.81 26.85
C PRO A 39 -33.35 -5.05 26.91
N ALA A 40 -34.00 -6.21 26.82
CA ALA A 40 -33.35 -7.51 26.84
C ALA A 40 -32.21 -7.60 25.81
N LEU A 41 -31.10 -8.20 26.23
CA LEU A 41 -30.04 -8.65 25.36
C LEU A 41 -30.64 -9.56 24.28
N VAL A 42 -30.67 -9.06 23.04
CA VAL A 42 -30.87 -9.92 21.88
C VAL A 42 -29.55 -10.65 21.67
N GLU A 43 -29.53 -11.95 21.95
CA GLU A 43 -28.45 -12.84 21.52
C GLU A 43 -28.27 -12.68 20.00
N THR A 44 -27.20 -12.02 19.58
CA THR A 44 -26.78 -12.02 18.19
C THR A 44 -26.22 -13.40 17.87
N LYS A 45 -27.05 -14.22 17.24
CA LYS A 45 -26.67 -15.45 16.53
C LYS A 45 -25.38 -15.23 15.73
N PRO A 46 -24.39 -16.14 15.77
CA PRO A 46 -23.16 -15.99 14.99
C PRO A 46 -23.49 -15.93 13.49
N LEU A 47 -22.86 -14.97 12.79
CA LEU A 47 -23.00 -14.83 11.35
C LEU A 47 -22.49 -16.11 10.67
N ALA A 48 -23.37 -16.78 9.95
CA ALA A 48 -23.02 -17.97 9.18
C ALA A 48 -22.12 -17.58 7.99
N ARG A 49 -21.13 -18.44 7.71
CA ARG A 49 -20.31 -18.44 6.47
C ARG A 49 -21.21 -18.18 5.24
N PRO A 50 -20.80 -17.33 4.28
CA PRO A 50 -21.53 -17.21 3.02
C PRO A 50 -21.49 -18.56 2.26
N PRO A 51 -22.58 -18.95 1.58
CA PRO A 51 -22.61 -20.19 0.81
C PRO A 51 -21.69 -20.12 -0.41
N ALA A 52 -21.07 -21.24 -0.73
CA ALA A 52 -20.32 -21.43 -1.97
C ALA A 52 -21.22 -21.17 -3.19
N LEU A 53 -20.71 -20.41 -4.16
CA LEU A 53 -21.34 -20.25 -5.47
C LEU A 53 -21.39 -21.61 -6.16
N SER A 54 -22.57 -22.24 -6.15
CA SER A 54 -22.88 -23.46 -6.89
C SER A 54 -23.02 -23.12 -8.37
N LEU A 55 -22.24 -23.80 -9.19
CA LEU A 55 -22.26 -23.74 -10.66
C LEU A 55 -23.66 -24.11 -11.19
N ILE A 56 -24.09 -23.38 -12.23
CA ILE A 56 -25.31 -23.62 -13.00
C ILE A 56 -25.17 -24.96 -13.76
N PRO A 57 -26.20 -25.84 -13.77
CA PRO A 57 -26.14 -27.10 -14.51
C PRO A 57 -26.43 -26.92 -16.02
N THR A 58 -25.60 -27.56 -16.85
CA THR A 58 -25.78 -27.75 -18.29
C THR A 58 -26.87 -28.80 -18.58
N PRO A 59 -27.69 -28.66 -19.65
CA PRO A 59 -28.76 -29.63 -19.94
C PRO A 59 -28.25 -30.97 -20.50
N THR A 60 -28.87 -32.05 -20.05
CA THR A 60 -28.65 -33.45 -20.44
C THR A 60 -29.22 -33.77 -21.84
N PRO A 61 -28.54 -34.57 -22.69
CA PRO A 61 -29.18 -35.25 -23.81
C PRO A 61 -29.77 -36.60 -23.37
N ARG A 62 -30.90 -36.94 -23.98
CA ARG A 62 -31.74 -38.13 -23.71
C ARG A 62 -31.16 -39.37 -24.42
N ALA A 63 -30.97 -40.46 -23.67
CA ALA A 63 -30.53 -41.75 -24.18
C ALA A 63 -31.67 -42.54 -24.88
N GLY A 64 -31.33 -43.20 -25.99
CA GLY A 64 -32.08 -44.29 -26.61
C GLY A 64 -31.14 -45.49 -26.80
N ALA A 65 -31.59 -46.68 -26.37
CA ALA A 65 -30.81 -47.89 -26.13
C ALA A 65 -30.71 -48.83 -27.37
N PRO A 66 -30.33 -50.13 -27.24
CA PRO A 66 -29.02 -50.70 -27.55
C PRO A 66 -29.06 -51.73 -28.71
N LEU A 67 -27.90 -52.24 -29.20
CA LEU A 67 -27.78 -53.64 -29.68
C LEU A 67 -26.32 -54.08 -29.97
N ALA A 68 -25.90 -55.12 -29.24
CA ALA A 68 -25.04 -56.26 -29.59
C ALA A 68 -23.80 -56.12 -30.54
N ALA A 69 -22.63 -56.29 -29.92
CA ALA A 69 -21.55 -57.24 -30.24
C ALA A 69 -21.07 -57.47 -31.69
N ALA A 70 -19.87 -56.96 -31.98
CA ALA A 70 -18.78 -57.74 -32.61
C ALA A 70 -17.44 -57.04 -32.31
N GLY A 71 -16.54 -57.72 -31.60
CA GLY A 71 -15.19 -57.22 -31.35
C GLY A 71 -14.17 -57.91 -32.25
N VAL A 72 -13.28 -57.13 -32.88
CA VAL A 72 -11.84 -57.45 -33.08
C VAL A 72 -11.04 -56.20 -33.48
N LEU A 73 -10.17 -55.78 -32.55
CA LEU A 73 -8.77 -55.31 -32.66
C LEU A 73 -8.26 -54.28 -33.72
N SER A 74 -7.54 -53.29 -33.16
CA SER A 74 -6.27 -52.66 -33.63
C SER A 74 -6.29 -51.33 -34.42
N GLU A 75 -6.25 -50.22 -33.67
CA GLU A 75 -5.17 -49.19 -33.60
C GLU A 75 -4.53 -48.62 -34.88
N SER A 76 -4.72 -47.30 -35.11
CA SER A 76 -3.62 -46.33 -35.25
C SER A 76 -4.11 -44.87 -35.19
N ALA A 77 -3.28 -44.04 -34.58
CA ALA A 77 -3.45 -42.67 -34.11
C ALA A 77 -3.48 -41.55 -35.17
N ALA A 78 -3.96 -40.37 -34.71
CA ALA A 78 -3.34 -39.02 -34.78
C ALA A 78 -4.44 -37.95 -35.00
N LEU A 79 -4.52 -36.83 -34.27
CA LEU A 79 -3.47 -35.97 -33.71
C LEU A 79 -3.89 -35.38 -32.34
N SER A 80 -3.30 -35.87 -31.26
CA SER A 80 -2.97 -34.99 -30.13
C SER A 80 -1.65 -34.33 -30.49
N ALA A 81 -1.67 -33.01 -30.73
CA ALA A 81 -0.44 -32.24 -30.72
C ALA A 81 0.08 -32.27 -29.28
N THR A 82 1.04 -33.16 -29.01
CA THR A 82 1.86 -33.10 -27.81
C THR A 82 2.63 -31.79 -27.89
N ALA A 83 2.16 -30.75 -27.18
CA ALA A 83 2.93 -29.55 -26.95
C ALA A 83 4.26 -29.99 -26.33
N THR A 84 5.37 -29.72 -27.01
CA THR A 84 6.70 -30.02 -26.50
C THR A 84 6.86 -29.24 -25.20
N PRO A 85 7.20 -29.87 -24.06
CA PRO A 85 7.47 -29.14 -22.84
C PRO A 85 8.62 -28.17 -23.07
N ALA A 86 8.42 -26.88 -22.83
CA ALA A 86 9.51 -25.92 -22.78
C ALA A 86 10.31 -26.12 -21.49
N TYR A 87 11.58 -25.77 -21.53
CA TYR A 87 12.45 -25.82 -20.36
C TYR A 87 13.00 -24.43 -20.07
N TYR A 88 13.03 -24.05 -18.80
CA TYR A 88 13.53 -22.77 -18.32
C TYR A 88 14.63 -22.99 -17.28
N VAL A 89 15.70 -22.21 -17.34
CA VAL A 89 16.78 -22.25 -16.33
C VAL A 89 16.57 -21.09 -15.38
N VAL A 90 16.35 -21.38 -14.10
CA VAL A 90 16.17 -20.37 -13.05
C VAL A 90 17.42 -19.50 -12.96
N LEU A 91 17.25 -18.21 -13.16
CA LEU A 91 18.24 -17.15 -13.00
C LEU A 91 18.14 -16.53 -11.59
N PRO A 92 19.19 -15.83 -11.13
CA PRO A 92 19.11 -15.06 -9.89
C PRO A 92 17.96 -14.06 -9.93
N GLY A 93 17.10 -14.07 -8.91
CA GLY A 93 15.93 -13.18 -8.79
C GLY A 93 14.64 -13.71 -9.40
N ASP A 94 14.66 -14.88 -10.04
CA ASP A 94 13.43 -15.48 -10.57
C ASP A 94 12.52 -16.05 -9.48
N THR A 95 11.22 -16.02 -9.75
CA THR A 95 10.21 -16.70 -8.94
C THR A 95 9.40 -17.66 -9.80
N LEU A 96 8.86 -18.72 -9.20
CA LEU A 96 8.06 -19.70 -9.95
C LEU A 96 6.81 -19.05 -10.55
N PHE A 97 6.30 -18.02 -9.86
CA PHE A 97 5.18 -17.21 -10.31
C PHE A 97 5.51 -16.38 -11.56
N VAL A 98 6.62 -15.61 -11.53
CA VAL A 98 7.07 -14.81 -12.67
C VAL A 98 7.40 -15.69 -13.86
N ILE A 99 8.13 -16.80 -13.64
CA ILE A 99 8.44 -17.76 -14.69
C ILE A 99 7.16 -18.37 -15.29
N ALA A 100 6.19 -18.79 -14.48
CA ALA A 100 4.95 -19.34 -14.99
C ALA A 100 4.18 -18.32 -15.83
N ARG A 101 4.04 -17.09 -15.32
CA ARG A 101 3.33 -15.99 -15.99
C ARG A 101 3.97 -15.61 -17.32
N ASP A 102 5.28 -15.36 -17.32
CA ASP A 102 6.01 -14.84 -18.49
C ASP A 102 6.08 -15.87 -19.62
N HIS A 103 5.92 -17.15 -19.29
CA HIS A 103 5.88 -18.25 -20.24
C HIS A 103 4.45 -18.73 -20.58
N GLY A 104 3.41 -18.01 -20.15
CA GLY A 104 2.01 -18.34 -20.46
C GLY A 104 1.52 -19.65 -19.84
N SER A 105 2.10 -20.05 -18.70
CA SER A 105 1.70 -21.18 -17.88
C SER A 105 1.02 -20.72 -16.59
N THR A 106 0.60 -21.65 -15.73
CA THR A 106 0.12 -21.33 -14.37
C THR A 106 1.10 -21.84 -13.33
N LEU A 107 1.16 -21.18 -12.18
CA LEU A 107 2.03 -21.57 -11.07
C LEU A 107 1.81 -23.05 -10.71
N GLU A 108 0.55 -23.47 -10.60
CA GLU A 108 0.16 -24.84 -10.25
C GLU A 108 0.58 -25.85 -11.32
N ALA A 109 0.49 -25.48 -12.61
CA ALA A 109 0.90 -26.35 -13.70
C ALA A 109 2.42 -26.56 -13.72
N VAL A 110 3.19 -25.49 -13.50
CA VAL A 110 4.65 -25.57 -13.41
C VAL A 110 5.08 -26.33 -12.15
N MET A 111 4.44 -26.12 -11.01
CA MET A 111 4.69 -26.87 -9.78
C MET A 111 4.44 -28.38 -9.97
N ALA A 112 3.28 -28.72 -10.54
CA ALA A 112 2.90 -30.10 -10.80
C ALA A 112 3.86 -30.80 -11.78
N ALA A 113 4.30 -30.10 -12.83
CA ALA A 113 5.23 -30.64 -13.82
C ALA A 113 6.65 -30.88 -13.29
N ASN A 114 7.06 -30.14 -12.26
CA ASN A 114 8.42 -30.20 -11.70
C ASN A 114 8.50 -30.89 -10.33
N GLY A 115 7.36 -31.38 -9.80
CA GLY A 115 7.30 -31.95 -8.46
C GLY A 115 7.66 -30.96 -7.36
N VAL A 116 7.53 -29.65 -7.64
CA VAL A 116 7.82 -28.57 -6.69
C VAL A 116 6.62 -28.45 -5.76
N ARG A 117 6.83 -28.79 -4.49
CA ARG A 117 5.80 -28.71 -3.45
C ARG A 117 5.69 -27.33 -2.82
N ASN A 118 6.81 -26.59 -2.82
CA ASN A 118 6.89 -25.24 -2.33
C ASN A 118 7.40 -24.34 -3.47
N PRO A 119 6.57 -23.44 -4.02
CA PRO A 119 6.95 -22.57 -5.12
C PRO A 119 8.04 -21.55 -4.74
N ASP A 120 8.29 -21.39 -3.43
CA ASP A 120 9.24 -20.43 -2.86
C ASP A 120 10.67 -20.99 -2.79
N VAL A 121 10.87 -22.26 -3.15
CA VAL A 121 12.20 -22.91 -3.17
C VAL A 121 12.58 -23.19 -4.61
N LEU A 122 13.25 -22.21 -5.23
CA LEU A 122 13.94 -22.37 -6.50
C LEU A 122 15.44 -22.20 -6.32
N HIS A 123 16.22 -23.05 -6.98
CA HIS A 123 17.66 -22.95 -7.00
C HIS A 123 18.12 -22.30 -8.30
N VAL A 124 19.01 -21.30 -8.23
CA VAL A 124 19.64 -20.75 -9.43
C VAL A 124 20.34 -21.88 -10.20
N GLY A 125 20.11 -21.95 -11.50
CA GLY A 125 20.56 -23.03 -12.39
C GLY A 125 19.61 -24.23 -12.44
N GLN A 126 18.53 -24.27 -11.64
CA GLN A 126 17.50 -25.29 -11.72
C GLN A 126 16.79 -25.24 -13.07
N VAL A 127 16.62 -26.39 -13.71
CA VAL A 127 15.87 -26.51 -14.96
C VAL A 127 14.42 -26.89 -14.65
N LEU A 128 13.49 -26.03 -15.03
CA LEU A 128 12.04 -26.24 -14.89
C LEU A 128 11.42 -26.62 -16.21
N VAL A 129 10.54 -27.62 -16.19
CA VAL A 129 9.58 -27.94 -17.23
C VAL A 129 8.44 -26.93 -17.15
N ILE A 130 8.18 -26.19 -18.22
CA ILE A 130 7.10 -25.20 -18.29
C ILE A 130 5.99 -25.73 -19.22
N PRO A 131 4.89 -26.29 -18.69
CA PRO A 131 3.80 -26.80 -19.52
C PRO A 131 3.07 -25.68 -20.24
N GLY A 132 2.76 -25.87 -21.52
CA GLY A 132 2.00 -24.91 -22.33
C GLY A 132 2.84 -23.82 -23.01
N ALA A 133 4.13 -23.73 -22.68
CA ALA A 133 5.06 -22.83 -23.36
C ALA A 133 5.66 -23.49 -24.62
N ASN A 134 5.79 -22.73 -25.71
CA ASN A 134 6.44 -23.17 -26.94
C ASN A 134 7.93 -22.79 -26.89
N GLY A 135 8.79 -23.65 -26.35
CA GLY A 135 10.23 -23.37 -26.23
C GLY A 135 11.09 -24.62 -26.36
N ALA A 136 12.27 -24.48 -26.98
CA ALA A 136 13.25 -25.56 -27.09
C ALA A 136 14.06 -25.72 -25.79
N ARG A 137 14.58 -26.93 -25.54
CA ARG A 137 15.44 -27.25 -24.39
C ARG A 137 16.75 -26.43 -24.44
N PRO A 138 17.12 -25.68 -23.39
CA PRO A 138 18.40 -24.98 -23.29
C PRO A 138 19.58 -25.97 -23.32
N ASP A 139 20.68 -25.58 -23.95
CA ASP A 139 21.93 -26.36 -24.01
C ASP A 139 22.62 -26.37 -22.63
N PRO A 140 22.83 -27.54 -21.99
CA PRO A 140 23.53 -27.66 -20.71
C PRO A 140 24.96 -27.09 -20.72
N ALA A 141 25.59 -26.94 -21.89
CA ALA A 141 26.94 -26.39 -22.03
C ALA A 141 27.02 -24.86 -21.82
N LEU A 142 25.88 -24.16 -21.76
CA LEU A 142 25.80 -22.70 -21.57
C LEU A 142 25.47 -22.28 -20.12
N LEU A 143 25.39 -23.24 -19.19
CA LEU A 143 25.08 -22.98 -17.78
C LEU A 143 26.32 -22.44 -17.03
N PRO A 144 26.21 -21.37 -16.23
CA PRO A 144 27.29 -20.95 -15.33
C PRO A 144 27.57 -22.03 -14.28
N VAL A 145 28.83 -22.46 -14.15
CA VAL A 145 29.24 -23.42 -13.12
C VAL A 145 29.43 -22.69 -11.81
N ALA A 146 28.48 -22.83 -10.88
CA ALA A 146 28.67 -22.42 -9.50
C ALA A 146 29.70 -23.35 -8.82
N THR A 147 30.81 -22.78 -8.37
CA THR A 147 31.79 -23.51 -7.56
C THR A 147 31.24 -23.62 -6.13
N ALA A 148 30.97 -24.85 -5.69
CA ALA A 148 30.49 -25.14 -4.35
C ALA A 148 31.62 -24.88 -3.32
N ALA A 149 31.40 -23.92 -2.42
CA ALA A 149 32.14 -23.85 -1.17
C ALA A 149 31.41 -24.72 -0.12
N GLU A 150 32.12 -25.67 0.46
CA GLU A 150 31.64 -26.51 1.56
C GLU A 150 31.71 -25.77 2.91
N GLY A 151 30.76 -26.05 3.82
CA GLY A 151 30.89 -25.81 5.26
C GLY A 151 29.72 -25.04 5.88
N GLY A 152 29.05 -25.63 6.87
CA GLY A 152 27.83 -25.12 7.51
C GLY A 152 27.99 -24.02 8.56
N ASP A 153 26.93 -23.91 9.37
CA ASP A 153 26.52 -22.89 10.36
C ASP A 153 25.62 -21.75 9.82
N ALA A 154 24.72 -21.32 10.72
CA ALA A 154 23.60 -20.39 10.59
C ALA A 154 23.70 -19.34 9.46
N PRO A 155 22.58 -18.94 8.82
CA PRO A 155 22.62 -17.97 7.73
C PRO A 155 23.50 -16.79 8.12
N LEU A 156 24.60 -16.64 7.39
CA LEU A 156 25.53 -15.53 7.56
C LEU A 156 24.73 -14.26 7.27
N ILE A 157 24.23 -13.60 8.31
CA ILE A 157 23.81 -12.21 8.21
C ILE A 157 25.10 -11.44 7.92
N VAL A 158 25.41 -11.28 6.63
CA VAL A 158 26.42 -10.33 6.18
C VAL A 158 26.04 -9.00 6.83
N PRO A 159 26.96 -8.28 7.49
CA PRO A 159 26.63 -6.98 8.07
C PRO A 159 26.04 -6.08 6.98
N ARG A 160 24.72 -5.90 7.02
CA ARG A 160 24.03 -4.95 6.17
C ARG A 160 24.36 -3.56 6.71
N GLY A 161 24.48 -2.58 5.82
CA GLY A 161 24.60 -1.18 6.24
C GLY A 161 23.47 -0.79 7.21
N THR A 162 23.65 0.29 7.94
CA THR A 162 22.64 0.90 8.82
C THR A 162 21.32 1.14 8.09
N ILE A 163 20.22 1.32 8.84
CA ILE A 163 18.89 1.58 8.27
C ILE A 163 18.90 2.75 7.27
N THR A 164 19.66 3.80 7.56
CA THR A 164 19.83 4.97 6.68
C THR A 164 20.68 4.67 5.45
N GLU A 165 21.73 3.85 5.55
CA GLU A 165 22.59 3.48 4.40
C GLU A 165 21.86 2.60 3.38
N ARG A 166 20.76 1.95 3.78
CA ARG A 166 19.92 1.12 2.90
C ARG A 166 18.76 1.86 2.25
N MET A 167 18.53 3.12 2.59
CA MET A 167 17.49 3.93 1.94
C MET A 167 17.88 4.28 0.50
N THR A 168 16.93 4.74 -0.30
CA THR A 168 17.23 5.28 -1.64
C THR A 168 18.21 6.44 -1.57
N ALA A 169 18.96 6.68 -2.65
CA ALA A 169 19.91 7.77 -2.74
C ALA A 169 19.23 9.13 -2.51
N LEU A 170 17.98 9.28 -2.95
CA LEU A 170 17.17 10.47 -2.72
C LEU A 170 16.85 10.67 -1.22
N ALA A 171 16.51 9.60 -0.51
CA ALA A 171 16.23 9.66 0.92
C ALA A 171 17.48 9.92 1.76
N GLN A 172 18.62 9.34 1.39
CA GLN A 172 19.91 9.63 2.03
C GLN A 172 20.33 11.11 1.87
N ALA A 173 19.94 11.74 0.76
CA ALA A 173 20.23 13.14 0.46
C ALA A 173 19.15 14.12 0.96
N ALA A 174 18.08 13.64 1.61
CA ALA A 174 17.00 14.49 2.09
C ALA A 174 17.53 15.53 3.09
N ASP A 175 17.10 16.79 2.94
CA ASP A 175 17.39 17.87 3.88
C ASP A 175 16.24 18.09 4.86
N ALA A 176 16.43 18.98 5.83
CA ALA A 176 15.46 19.25 6.89
C ALA A 176 14.08 19.76 6.43
N GLU A 177 13.94 20.22 5.17
CA GLU A 177 12.67 20.64 4.61
C GLU A 177 11.89 19.43 4.01
N SER A 178 12.59 18.34 3.68
CA SER A 178 11.95 17.13 3.16
C SER A 178 11.02 16.48 4.18
N PRO A 179 9.83 15.97 3.77
CA PRO A 179 8.94 15.24 4.68
C PRO A 179 9.59 13.97 5.25
N PHE A 180 10.62 13.44 4.57
CA PHE A 180 11.30 12.19 4.93
C PHE A 180 12.63 12.38 5.67
N PHE A 181 12.98 13.62 6.03
CA PHE A 181 14.21 13.88 6.78
C PHE A 181 14.23 13.19 8.12
N ASN A 182 15.11 12.19 8.28
CA ASN A 182 15.21 11.35 9.48
C ASN A 182 13.87 10.77 9.94
N LYS A 183 12.97 10.43 9.01
CA LYS A 183 11.63 9.97 9.34
C LYS A 183 11.22 8.74 8.55
N THR A 184 10.70 7.75 9.24
CA THR A 184 9.85 6.70 8.68
C THR A 184 8.41 7.13 8.80
N TRP A 185 7.67 7.13 7.70
CA TRP A 185 6.24 7.39 7.73
C TRP A 185 5.47 6.10 7.99
N LEU A 186 4.41 6.19 8.78
CA LEU A 186 3.51 5.09 9.05
C LEU A 186 2.09 5.57 8.83
N SER A 187 1.33 4.92 7.96
CA SER A 187 -0.03 5.35 7.66
C SER A 187 -1.06 4.24 7.81
N TYR A 188 -2.24 4.63 8.28
CA TYR A 188 -3.44 3.82 8.26
C TYR A 188 -4.30 4.21 7.07
N TYR A 189 -4.60 3.25 6.21
CA TYR A 189 -5.28 3.45 4.93
C TYR A 189 -6.75 3.06 4.99
N GLY A 190 -7.57 3.79 4.24
CA GLY A 190 -8.90 3.32 3.86
C GLY A 190 -9.93 4.42 3.69
N ARG A 191 -11.20 4.02 3.63
CA ARG A 191 -12.32 4.95 3.46
C ARG A 191 -13.21 4.98 4.69
N PRO A 192 -13.36 6.13 5.36
CA PRO A 192 -14.27 6.30 6.48
C PRO A 192 -15.67 5.73 6.19
N GLY A 193 -16.17 4.89 7.10
CA GLY A 193 -17.48 4.25 6.99
C GLY A 193 -17.58 3.07 6.01
N ILE A 194 -16.47 2.63 5.39
CA ILE A 194 -16.44 1.47 4.49
C ILE A 194 -15.39 0.45 4.98
N PRO A 195 -15.73 -0.46 5.91
CA PRO A 195 -14.79 -1.40 6.54
C PRO A 195 -13.93 -2.21 5.56
N VAL A 196 -14.51 -2.63 4.43
CA VAL A 196 -13.79 -3.44 3.43
C VAL A 196 -12.65 -2.70 2.73
N MET A 197 -12.58 -1.37 2.85
CA MET A 197 -11.56 -0.53 2.22
C MET A 197 -10.37 -0.20 3.13
N GLY A 198 -10.33 -0.79 4.33
CA GLY A 198 -9.17 -0.73 5.23
C GLY A 198 -9.50 -0.13 6.59
N ILE A 199 -8.50 -0.07 7.46
CA ILE A 199 -8.65 0.24 8.89
C ILE A 199 -9.38 1.57 9.16
N LEU A 200 -9.21 2.58 8.30
CA LEU A 200 -9.95 3.86 8.44
C LEU A 200 -11.47 3.72 8.27
N GLY A 201 -11.92 2.66 7.60
CA GLY A 201 -13.33 2.34 7.44
C GLY A 201 -13.92 1.50 8.56
N GLU A 202 -13.06 0.89 9.39
CA GLU A 202 -13.46 0.00 10.47
C GLU A 202 -13.64 0.71 11.81
N HIS A 203 -12.95 1.84 11.98
CA HIS A 203 -12.85 2.57 13.23
C HIS A 203 -13.19 4.05 13.06
N SER A 204 -13.71 4.64 14.13
CA SER A 204 -13.79 6.10 14.25
C SER A 204 -12.39 6.72 14.37
N VAL A 205 -12.28 8.03 14.10
CA VAL A 205 -10.99 8.73 14.21
C VAL A 205 -10.43 8.69 15.64
N GLU A 206 -11.31 8.74 16.64
CA GLU A 206 -10.94 8.66 18.06
C GLU A 206 -10.40 7.27 18.45
N GLU A 207 -10.93 6.20 17.85
CA GLU A 207 -10.45 4.83 18.06
C GLU A 207 -9.13 4.56 17.34
N LEU A 208 -8.87 5.23 16.22
CA LEU A 208 -7.63 5.10 15.44
C LEU A 208 -6.42 5.69 16.15
N THR A 209 -6.59 6.79 16.90
CA THR A 209 -5.49 7.47 17.60
C THR A 209 -4.65 6.54 18.49
N PRO A 210 -5.22 5.79 19.47
CA PRO A 210 -4.41 4.90 20.29
C PRO A 210 -3.79 3.73 19.51
N LEU A 211 -4.44 3.27 18.43
CA LEU A 211 -3.93 2.18 17.59
C LEU A 211 -2.70 2.62 16.78
N LEU A 212 -2.83 3.74 16.06
CA LEU A 212 -1.75 4.28 15.24
C LEU A 212 -0.56 4.73 16.09
N ARG A 213 -0.79 5.25 17.31
CA ARG A 213 0.30 5.56 18.24
C ARG A 213 1.05 4.31 18.69
N ALA A 214 0.34 3.24 19.04
CA ALA A 214 0.97 1.99 19.46
C ALA A 214 1.82 1.36 18.34
N GLU A 215 1.32 1.43 17.10
CA GLU A 215 2.07 0.96 15.93
C GLU A 215 3.27 1.88 15.64
N ALA A 216 3.11 3.20 15.73
CA ALA A 216 4.21 4.14 15.60
C ALA A 216 5.31 3.90 16.63
N ASP A 217 4.96 3.63 17.89
CA ASP A 217 5.92 3.27 18.94
C ASP A 217 6.67 1.96 18.60
N ALA A 218 6.06 1.04 17.85
CA ALA A 218 6.71 -0.18 17.40
C ALA A 218 7.75 0.09 16.30
N TYR A 219 7.44 1.00 15.37
CA TYR A 219 8.39 1.47 14.36
C TYR A 219 9.51 2.33 14.95
N ASP A 220 9.21 3.15 15.95
CA ASP A 220 10.22 3.96 16.66
C ASP A 220 11.27 3.05 17.32
N ARG A 221 10.84 1.97 17.97
CA ARG A 221 11.75 0.94 18.52
C ARG A 221 12.59 0.25 17.45
N ALA A 222 12.02 -0.04 16.28
CA ALA A 222 12.73 -0.70 15.18
C ALA A 222 13.68 0.25 14.44
N ASN A 223 13.35 1.54 14.37
CA ASN A 223 14.23 2.57 13.85
C ASN A 223 15.43 2.85 14.77
N GLY A 224 15.24 2.74 16.09
CA GLY A 224 16.22 3.16 17.07
C GLY A 224 16.52 4.66 16.98
N ASP A 225 17.73 5.08 17.36
CA ASP A 225 18.12 6.50 17.36
C ASP A 225 18.32 7.10 15.95
N ALA A 226 18.13 6.32 14.89
CA ALA A 226 18.43 6.73 13.52
C ALA A 226 17.31 7.53 12.86
N LEU A 227 16.04 7.21 13.16
CA LEU A 227 14.87 7.78 12.48
C LEU A 227 13.70 7.94 13.46
N ASP A 228 13.04 9.09 13.41
CA ASP A 228 11.74 9.26 14.07
C ASP A 228 10.61 8.61 13.24
N VAL A 229 9.41 8.55 13.80
CA VAL A 229 8.19 8.15 13.06
C VAL A 229 7.27 9.35 12.82
N MET A 230 6.74 9.46 11.59
CA MET A 230 5.65 10.38 11.23
C MET A 230 4.37 9.58 10.97
N PRO A 231 3.41 9.55 11.91
CA PRO A 231 2.13 8.90 11.68
C PRO A 231 1.25 9.70 10.71
N ALA A 232 0.43 9.00 9.92
CA ALA A 232 -0.49 9.61 8.98
C ALA A 232 -1.81 8.84 8.81
N LEU A 233 -2.88 9.57 8.45
CA LEU A 233 -4.16 9.01 8.03
C LEU A 233 -4.27 9.11 6.51
N HIS A 234 -4.34 7.97 5.83
CA HIS A 234 -4.33 7.87 4.37
C HIS A 234 -5.74 7.56 3.84
N LEU A 235 -6.49 8.60 3.51
CA LEU A 235 -7.90 8.50 3.13
C LEU A 235 -8.04 8.23 1.64
N VAL A 236 -8.90 7.28 1.29
CA VAL A 236 -9.44 7.17 -0.08
C VAL A 236 -10.43 8.31 -0.30
N TYR A 237 -9.90 9.48 -0.64
CA TYR A 237 -10.65 10.70 -0.87
C TYR A 237 -11.52 10.58 -2.11
N GLY A 238 -10.93 10.30 -3.26
CA GLY A 238 -11.65 10.02 -4.51
C GLY A 238 -11.76 8.53 -4.76
N MET A 239 -12.90 7.91 -4.39
CA MET A 239 -13.13 6.47 -4.56
C MET A 239 -13.71 6.18 -5.94
N ALA A 240 -13.14 5.21 -6.65
CA ALA A 240 -13.65 4.73 -7.91
C ALA A 240 -15.00 4.00 -7.75
N THR A 241 -15.93 4.27 -8.66
CA THR A 241 -17.27 3.68 -8.67
C THR A 241 -17.56 2.96 -9.98
N LYS A 242 -18.30 1.84 -9.91
CA LYS A 242 -18.73 1.12 -11.11
C LYS A 242 -19.67 1.95 -11.98
N ALA A 243 -20.61 2.65 -11.36
CA ALA A 243 -21.50 3.55 -12.06
C ALA A 243 -20.81 4.91 -12.29
N PRO A 244 -20.97 5.53 -13.46
CA PRO A 244 -20.52 6.90 -13.66
C PRO A 244 -21.34 7.87 -12.80
N GLY A 245 -20.67 8.89 -12.25
CA GLY A 245 -21.33 10.08 -11.72
C GLY A 245 -21.90 10.96 -12.83
N GLU A 246 -22.53 12.09 -12.47
CA GLU A 246 -23.08 13.05 -13.44
C GLU A 246 -22.02 13.63 -14.38
N ASP A 247 -20.78 13.72 -13.92
CA ASP A 247 -19.60 14.19 -14.64
C ASP A 247 -18.88 13.07 -15.41
N ASN A 248 -19.41 11.84 -15.38
CA ASN A 248 -18.82 10.64 -15.96
C ASN A 248 -17.43 10.29 -15.41
N SER A 249 -17.03 10.84 -14.26
CA SER A 249 -15.70 10.63 -13.67
C SER A 249 -15.48 9.22 -13.12
N HIS A 250 -16.57 8.51 -12.80
CA HIS A 250 -16.53 7.28 -11.99
C HIS A 250 -15.88 7.50 -10.61
N LEU A 251 -16.01 8.68 -10.02
CA LEU A 251 -15.48 9.00 -8.69
C LEU A 251 -16.57 9.43 -7.71
N ALA A 252 -16.42 8.98 -6.47
CA ALA A 252 -17.17 9.46 -5.31
C ALA A 252 -16.20 10.07 -4.29
N PHE A 253 -16.27 11.40 -4.14
CA PHE A 253 -15.43 12.12 -3.20
C PHE A 253 -15.98 12.04 -1.77
N ILE A 254 -15.09 12.07 -0.77
CA ILE A 254 -15.49 12.34 0.62
C ILE A 254 -15.90 13.82 0.71
N ASP A 255 -16.94 14.12 1.48
CA ASP A 255 -17.38 15.50 1.70
C ASP A 255 -16.35 16.29 2.55
N GLU A 256 -16.35 17.61 2.38
CA GLU A 256 -15.40 18.51 3.05
C GLU A 256 -15.45 18.39 4.58
N THR A 257 -16.64 18.20 5.17
CA THR A 257 -16.79 18.12 6.63
C THR A 257 -16.08 16.89 7.19
N THR A 258 -16.24 15.76 6.50
CA THR A 258 -15.54 14.53 6.86
C THR A 258 -14.03 14.68 6.65
N VAL A 259 -13.56 15.24 5.54
CA VAL A 259 -12.12 15.46 5.30
C VAL A 259 -11.52 16.34 6.40
N MET A 260 -12.18 17.45 6.76
CA MET A 260 -11.73 18.37 7.79
C MET A 260 -11.66 17.71 9.18
N THR A 261 -12.54 16.75 9.48
CA THR A 261 -12.50 15.98 10.73
C THR A 261 -11.17 15.22 10.87
N TYR A 262 -10.71 14.57 9.80
CA TYR A 262 -9.44 13.84 9.80
C TYR A 262 -8.23 14.76 9.80
N ILE A 263 -8.27 15.87 9.04
CA ILE A 263 -7.19 16.88 9.03
C ILE A 263 -6.95 17.45 10.43
N GLN A 264 -8.02 17.85 11.12
CA GLN A 264 -7.95 18.45 12.45
C GLN A 264 -7.53 17.43 13.51
N ALA A 265 -8.02 16.19 13.43
CA ALA A 265 -7.61 15.12 14.33
C ALA A 265 -6.11 14.79 14.18
N ALA A 266 -5.61 14.70 12.94
CA ALA A 266 -4.20 14.49 12.68
C ALA A 266 -3.35 15.69 13.15
N GLU A 267 -3.79 16.92 12.88
CA GLU A 267 -3.08 18.13 13.31
C GLU A 267 -2.94 18.21 14.84
N ALA A 268 -3.99 17.85 15.59
CA ALA A 268 -3.96 17.82 17.06
C ALA A 268 -2.91 16.87 17.63
N GLU A 269 -2.54 15.84 16.86
CA GLU A 269 -1.54 14.83 17.22
C GLU A 269 -0.16 15.10 16.59
N GLY A 270 -0.02 16.15 15.78
CA GLY A 270 1.19 16.43 15.00
C GLY A 270 1.41 15.44 13.85
N TRP A 271 0.34 14.83 13.35
CA TRP A 271 0.33 13.82 12.28
C TRP A 271 -0.09 14.42 10.94
N SER A 272 0.13 13.63 9.89
CA SER A 272 -0.20 13.99 8.51
C SER A 272 -1.47 13.30 7.99
N VAL A 273 -2.00 13.82 6.89
CA VAL A 273 -3.10 13.25 6.12
C VAL A 273 -2.66 13.09 4.67
N ILE A 274 -2.95 11.94 4.07
CA ILE A 274 -2.73 11.70 2.64
C ILE A 274 -4.10 11.49 1.99
N LEU A 275 -4.42 12.30 0.98
CA LEU A 275 -5.67 12.18 0.22
C LEU A 275 -5.42 11.41 -1.08
N ASP A 276 -5.88 10.17 -1.13
CA ASP A 276 -5.77 9.26 -2.27
C ASP A 276 -6.93 9.42 -3.25
N VAL A 277 -6.59 9.41 -4.54
CA VAL A 277 -7.53 9.56 -5.65
C VAL A 277 -7.35 8.42 -6.64
N GLN A 278 -8.36 7.56 -6.74
CA GLN A 278 -8.44 6.39 -7.63
C GLN A 278 -8.73 6.74 -9.11
N ILE A 279 -8.30 7.93 -9.58
CA ILE A 279 -8.32 8.52 -10.93
C ILE A 279 -9.64 8.40 -11.76
N GLY A 280 -10.22 7.22 -11.90
CA GLY A 280 -11.46 6.95 -12.61
C GLY A 280 -11.29 7.20 -14.11
N ALA A 281 -12.28 7.83 -14.71
CA ALA A 281 -12.29 8.19 -16.13
C ALA A 281 -11.63 9.53 -16.46
N LEU A 282 -10.99 10.19 -15.47
CA LEU A 282 -10.36 11.49 -15.63
C LEU A 282 -8.86 11.37 -15.94
N SER A 283 -8.24 12.45 -16.40
CA SER A 283 -6.77 12.54 -16.33
C SER A 283 -6.34 12.68 -14.87
N PRO A 284 -5.12 12.24 -14.50
CA PRO A 284 -4.63 12.36 -13.12
C PRO A 284 -4.69 13.79 -12.57
N THR A 285 -4.33 14.78 -13.40
CA THR A 285 -4.38 16.20 -13.04
C THR A 285 -5.79 16.73 -12.77
N VAL A 286 -6.79 16.28 -13.53
CA VAL A 286 -8.19 16.67 -13.30
C VAL A 286 -8.73 15.94 -12.07
N ALA A 287 -8.41 14.66 -11.89
CA ALA A 287 -8.88 13.85 -10.77
C ALA A 287 -8.47 14.43 -9.41
N ILE A 288 -7.25 14.95 -9.27
CA ILE A 288 -6.75 15.55 -8.01
C ILE A 288 -7.26 16.96 -7.75
N THR A 289 -7.86 17.64 -8.74
CA THR A 289 -8.22 19.06 -8.63
C THR A 289 -9.07 19.37 -7.38
N PRO A 290 -10.08 18.56 -7.01
CA PRO A 290 -10.86 18.79 -5.79
C PRO A 290 -10.03 18.70 -4.49
N ALA A 291 -8.94 17.93 -4.50
CA ALA A 291 -8.08 17.72 -3.33
C ALA A 291 -7.09 18.89 -3.12
N LEU A 292 -6.77 19.67 -4.16
CA LEU A 292 -5.77 20.74 -4.09
C LEU A 292 -6.08 21.78 -3.00
N GLN A 293 -7.35 22.08 -2.76
CA GLN A 293 -7.77 23.02 -1.71
C GLN A 293 -7.28 22.64 -0.31
N PHE A 294 -7.12 21.34 -0.03
CA PHE A 294 -6.66 20.87 1.27
C PHE A 294 -5.14 21.00 1.44
N LEU A 295 -4.37 21.30 0.39
CA LEU A 295 -2.94 21.58 0.52
C LEU A 295 -2.63 22.89 1.26
N GLU A 296 -3.64 23.74 1.45
CA GLU A 296 -3.58 24.91 2.33
C GLU A 296 -3.27 24.50 3.79
N TYR A 297 -3.61 23.27 4.18
CA TYR A 297 -3.20 22.67 5.45
C TYR A 297 -1.81 22.02 5.31
N PRO A 298 -0.82 22.40 6.14
CA PRO A 298 0.56 21.95 5.98
C PRO A 298 0.75 20.45 6.20
N ASN A 299 -0.14 19.81 6.94
CA ASN A 299 -0.11 18.38 7.22
C ASN A 299 -0.83 17.53 6.16
N VAL A 300 -1.31 18.12 5.06
CA VAL A 300 -2.03 17.39 4.00
C VAL A 300 -1.13 17.13 2.79
N HIS A 301 -1.19 15.92 2.27
CA HIS A 301 -0.46 15.41 1.12
C HIS A 301 -1.40 14.68 0.16
N LEU A 302 -0.92 14.31 -1.03
CA LEU A 302 -1.75 13.65 -2.05
C LEU A 302 -1.19 12.28 -2.44
N ALA A 303 -2.10 11.39 -2.80
CA ALA A 303 -1.78 10.16 -3.52
C ALA A 303 -2.65 10.05 -4.78
N ILE A 304 -2.13 9.33 -5.77
CA ILE A 304 -2.92 8.88 -6.92
C ILE A 304 -2.83 7.36 -7.02
N ASP A 305 -3.94 6.76 -7.42
CA ASP A 305 -4.03 5.32 -7.63
C ASP A 305 -4.38 4.99 -9.10
N PRO A 306 -3.34 4.77 -9.94
CA PRO A 306 -3.48 4.35 -11.32
C PRO A 306 -4.23 3.04 -11.53
N GLU A 307 -4.38 2.18 -10.52
CA GLU A 307 -5.05 0.87 -10.66
C GLU A 307 -6.47 1.05 -11.23
N PHE A 308 -7.10 2.15 -10.85
CA PHE A 308 -8.48 2.50 -11.16
C PHE A 308 -8.62 3.48 -12.33
N ALA A 309 -7.52 3.85 -13.00
CA ALA A 309 -7.57 4.69 -14.20
C ALA A 309 -8.21 3.95 -15.38
N MET A 310 -9.23 4.55 -16.01
CA MET A 310 -9.92 3.98 -17.17
C MET A 310 -9.23 4.37 -18.48
N VAL A 311 -8.14 3.68 -18.79
CA VAL A 311 -7.25 4.00 -19.92
C VAL A 311 -7.41 3.06 -21.13
N HIS A 312 -8.23 2.02 -21.00
CA HIS A 312 -8.41 1.01 -22.04
C HIS A 312 -9.63 1.31 -22.94
N PRO A 313 -9.55 1.14 -24.28
CA PRO A 313 -10.67 1.36 -25.17
C PRO A 313 -11.89 0.50 -24.80
N GLY A 314 -13.03 1.14 -24.58
CA GLY A 314 -14.28 0.44 -24.23
C GLY A 314 -14.34 -0.10 -22.80
N GLN A 315 -13.41 0.29 -21.92
CA GLN A 315 -13.47 -0.05 -20.51
C GLN A 315 -14.75 0.47 -19.86
N ALA A 316 -15.49 -0.42 -19.21
CA ALA A 316 -16.81 -0.12 -18.67
C ALA A 316 -16.77 0.42 -17.23
N TRP A 317 -15.76 0.06 -16.44
CA TRP A 317 -15.58 0.58 -15.08
C TRP A 317 -14.10 0.54 -14.63
N PRO A 318 -13.71 1.34 -13.62
CA PRO A 318 -12.38 1.36 -13.03
C PRO A 318 -11.90 0.00 -12.48
N GLY A 319 -10.59 -0.25 -12.55
CA GLY A 319 -9.96 -1.42 -11.94
C GLY A 319 -10.14 -2.73 -12.70
N ASN A 320 -10.81 -2.73 -13.87
CA ASN A 320 -10.91 -3.90 -14.73
C ASN A 320 -11.07 -3.55 -16.22
N PRO A 321 -10.04 -3.75 -17.06
CA PRO A 321 -8.66 -4.09 -16.69
C PRO A 321 -7.98 -3.03 -15.83
N ILE A 322 -6.88 -3.40 -15.17
CA ILE A 322 -6.09 -2.50 -14.32
C ILE A 322 -5.55 -1.34 -15.15
N GLY A 323 -5.68 -0.14 -14.59
CA GLY A 323 -5.23 1.11 -15.20
C GLY A 323 -3.73 1.32 -15.05
N TYR A 324 -3.24 2.34 -15.74
CA TYR A 324 -1.86 2.79 -15.67
C TYR A 324 -1.78 4.30 -15.92
N VAL A 325 -0.64 4.89 -15.60
CA VAL A 325 -0.27 6.27 -15.93
C VAL A 325 1.09 6.29 -16.64
N THR A 326 1.37 7.33 -17.41
CA THR A 326 2.74 7.57 -17.91
C THR A 326 3.54 8.37 -16.90
N ALA A 327 4.88 8.24 -16.93
CA ALA A 327 5.75 9.11 -16.14
C ALA A 327 5.51 10.61 -16.45
N GLN A 328 5.16 10.95 -17.70
CA GLN A 328 4.76 12.31 -18.06
C GLN A 328 3.53 12.77 -17.26
N GLN A 329 2.49 11.95 -17.15
CA GLN A 329 1.29 12.29 -16.38
C GLN A 329 1.59 12.45 -14.89
N VAL A 330 2.49 11.63 -14.32
CA VAL A 330 2.98 11.82 -12.94
C VAL A 330 3.71 13.16 -12.80
N ASN A 331 4.58 13.51 -13.74
CA ASN A 331 5.29 14.79 -13.75
C ASN A 331 4.34 16.00 -13.92
N GLU A 332 3.24 15.83 -14.67
CA GLU A 332 2.19 16.84 -14.79
C GLU A 332 1.44 17.03 -13.46
N VAL A 333 1.19 15.95 -12.71
CA VAL A 333 0.63 16.04 -11.34
C VAL A 333 1.59 16.79 -10.41
N GLN A 334 2.89 16.48 -10.45
CA GLN A 334 3.89 17.24 -9.68
C GLN A 334 3.86 18.73 -10.03
N ALA A 335 3.75 19.07 -11.32
CA ALA A 335 3.67 20.46 -11.79
C ALA A 335 2.41 21.18 -11.29
N VAL A 336 1.27 20.49 -11.26
CA VAL A 336 0.01 21.05 -10.72
C VAL A 336 0.12 21.33 -9.23
N ILE A 337 0.71 20.40 -8.45
CA ILE A 337 0.94 20.60 -7.01
C ILE A 337 1.89 21.78 -6.79
N ASP A 338 3.04 21.83 -7.45
CA ASP A 338 4.01 22.92 -7.31
C ASP A 338 3.40 24.28 -7.69
N GLY A 339 2.67 24.32 -8.83
CA GLY A 339 1.96 25.50 -9.29
C GLY A 339 0.94 26.01 -8.27
N TYR A 340 0.14 25.11 -7.68
CA TYR A 340 -0.82 25.46 -6.63
C TYR A 340 -0.13 26.01 -5.38
N LEU A 341 0.92 25.34 -4.90
CA LEU A 341 1.69 25.80 -3.75
C LEU A 341 2.35 27.16 -4.03
N ALA A 342 2.79 27.43 -5.26
CA ALA A 342 3.41 28.70 -5.64
C ALA A 342 2.39 29.83 -5.73
N GLU A 343 1.23 29.58 -6.35
CA GLU A 343 0.12 30.52 -6.46
C GLU A 343 -0.38 30.96 -5.07
N LYS A 344 -0.57 29.98 -4.18
CA LYS A 344 -1.05 30.19 -2.81
C LYS A 344 0.04 30.61 -1.83
N ARG A 345 1.31 30.60 -2.26
CA ARG A 345 2.51 30.88 -1.43
C ARG A 345 2.58 29.98 -0.18
N LEU A 346 2.26 28.71 -0.36
CA LEU A 346 2.24 27.73 0.72
C LEU A 346 3.67 27.21 0.99
N PRO A 347 4.06 27.09 2.28
CA PRO A 347 5.38 26.63 2.68
C PRO A 347 5.48 25.10 2.66
N GLY A 348 6.72 24.64 2.64
CA GLY A 348 7.10 23.23 2.74
C GLY A 348 6.75 22.40 1.49
N PRO A 349 7.47 21.30 1.26
CA PRO A 349 7.12 20.35 0.22
C PRO A 349 5.84 19.58 0.57
N ARG A 350 5.28 18.90 -0.44
CA ARG A 350 4.17 17.96 -0.29
C ARG A 350 4.57 16.59 -0.80
N LEU A 351 4.21 15.55 -0.06
CA LEU A 351 4.32 14.18 -0.54
C LEU A 351 3.30 13.96 -1.67
N LEU A 352 3.78 13.39 -2.78
CA LEU A 352 2.94 12.83 -3.84
C LEU A 352 3.24 11.34 -3.92
N LEU A 353 2.27 10.51 -3.53
CA LEU A 353 2.39 9.05 -3.59
C LEU A 353 1.72 8.52 -4.86
N VAL A 354 2.36 7.56 -5.51
CA VAL A 354 1.80 6.84 -6.66
C VAL A 354 1.68 5.37 -6.29
N HIS A 355 0.45 4.87 -6.19
CA HIS A 355 0.21 3.44 -5.95
C HIS A 355 0.58 2.62 -7.19
N GLN A 356 1.25 1.49 -6.97
CA GLN A 356 1.74 0.64 -8.03
C GLN A 356 1.56 -0.83 -7.67
N PHE A 357 0.51 -1.45 -8.23
CA PHE A 357 0.23 -2.88 -8.07
C PHE A 357 0.94 -3.75 -9.12
N GLN A 358 1.21 -3.27 -10.33
CA GLN A 358 1.95 -4.00 -11.38
C GLN A 358 3.09 -3.15 -11.93
N SER A 359 4.15 -3.82 -12.42
CA SER A 359 5.38 -3.16 -12.87
C SER A 359 5.15 -2.26 -14.09
N ASP A 360 4.09 -2.50 -14.86
CA ASP A 360 3.70 -1.76 -16.07
C ASP A 360 2.66 -0.65 -15.80
N MET A 361 2.26 -0.42 -14.55
CA MET A 361 1.32 0.65 -14.20
C MET A 361 1.92 2.07 -14.32
N ILE A 362 3.24 2.18 -14.35
CA ILE A 362 3.94 3.42 -14.70
C ILE A 362 4.68 3.18 -16.01
N VAL A 363 4.19 3.77 -17.09
CA VAL A 363 4.78 3.67 -18.42
C VAL A 363 5.96 4.65 -18.53
N GLU A 364 7.10 4.13 -19.00
CA GLU A 364 8.38 4.86 -19.11
C GLU A 364 8.86 5.43 -17.75
N PRO A 365 8.97 4.60 -16.69
CA PRO A 365 9.27 5.06 -15.33
C PRO A 365 10.63 5.76 -15.21
N GLU A 366 11.57 5.48 -16.12
CA GLU A 366 12.86 6.17 -16.22
C GLU A 366 12.75 7.67 -16.55
N LYS A 367 11.56 8.15 -16.96
CA LYS A 367 11.27 9.56 -17.23
C LYS A 367 10.61 10.29 -16.05
N LEU A 368 10.45 9.63 -14.89
CA LEU A 368 9.97 10.31 -13.69
C LEU A 368 10.96 11.39 -13.26
N ASP A 369 10.48 12.61 -13.05
CA ASP A 369 11.31 13.74 -12.67
C ASP A 369 11.40 13.83 -11.13
N THR A 370 12.51 13.36 -10.58
CA THR A 370 12.81 13.42 -9.14
C THR A 370 13.63 14.64 -8.74
N THR A 371 14.00 15.50 -9.70
CA THR A 371 14.97 16.58 -9.47
C THR A 371 14.34 17.96 -9.54
N ARG A 372 13.50 18.21 -10.54
CA ARG A 372 12.90 19.52 -10.79
C ARG A 372 12.01 19.99 -9.65
N TYR A 373 11.34 19.05 -8.99
CA TYR A 373 10.39 19.34 -7.91
C TYR A 373 10.89 18.92 -6.52
N ALA A 374 12.12 18.45 -6.36
CA ALA A 374 12.61 17.81 -5.11
C ALA A 374 12.39 18.66 -3.82
N GLY A 375 12.45 20.00 -3.92
CA GLY A 375 12.20 20.91 -2.79
C GLY A 375 10.74 21.33 -2.59
N ARG A 376 9.81 20.77 -3.38
CA ARG A 376 8.39 21.16 -3.44
C ARG A 376 7.46 19.96 -3.42
N VAL A 377 7.85 18.86 -4.06
CA VAL A 377 7.11 17.61 -4.14
C VAL A 377 8.05 16.45 -3.85
N ALA A 378 7.73 15.68 -2.80
CA ALA A 378 8.42 14.44 -2.48
C ALA A 378 7.71 13.27 -3.18
N LEU A 379 8.14 12.97 -4.41
CA LEU A 379 7.58 11.87 -5.19
C LEU A 379 7.92 10.52 -4.54
N THR A 380 6.87 9.75 -4.23
CA THR A 380 6.95 8.47 -3.52
C THR A 380 6.25 7.38 -4.31
N LEU A 381 6.87 6.22 -4.48
CA LEU A 381 6.26 5.06 -5.14
C LEU A 381 5.83 4.04 -4.08
N SER A 382 4.56 3.63 -4.11
CA SER A 382 4.03 2.59 -3.22
C SER A 382 3.88 1.28 -3.96
N VAL A 383 4.57 0.24 -3.46
CA VAL A 383 4.37 -1.12 -3.92
C VAL A 383 3.14 -1.71 -3.24
N ASP A 384 2.09 -1.90 -4.03
CA ASP A 384 0.79 -2.36 -3.56
C ASP A 384 0.64 -3.87 -3.78
N GLY A 385 -0.03 -4.57 -2.88
CA GLY A 385 -0.38 -5.98 -3.04
C GLY A 385 -0.36 -6.77 -1.73
N TRP A 386 -1.29 -7.70 -1.61
CA TRP A 386 -1.37 -8.62 -0.48
C TRP A 386 -0.47 -9.85 -0.66
N GLY A 387 -0.23 -10.57 0.43
CA GLY A 387 0.46 -11.85 0.42
C GLY A 387 1.37 -12.01 1.62
N GLY A 388 1.80 -13.25 1.86
CA GLY A 388 2.78 -13.53 2.90
C GLY A 388 4.11 -12.79 2.66
N PRO A 389 4.99 -12.73 3.67
CA PRO A 389 6.20 -11.90 3.65
C PRO A 389 7.09 -12.12 2.42
N TRP A 390 7.23 -13.37 1.97
CA TRP A 390 8.04 -13.69 0.78
C TRP A 390 7.51 -13.01 -0.49
N GLY A 391 6.20 -13.07 -0.75
CA GLY A 391 5.60 -12.43 -1.93
C GLY A 391 5.75 -10.92 -1.88
N LYS A 392 5.62 -10.32 -0.69
CA LYS A 392 5.80 -8.88 -0.50
C LYS A 392 7.22 -8.44 -0.71
N ILE A 393 8.17 -9.07 -0.03
CA ILE A 393 9.58 -8.71 -0.12
C ILE A 393 10.05 -8.87 -1.57
N SER A 394 9.69 -9.98 -2.23
CA SER A 394 10.03 -10.20 -3.64
C SER A 394 9.48 -9.10 -4.54
N LYS A 395 8.20 -8.75 -4.35
CA LYS A 395 7.55 -7.73 -5.16
C LYS A 395 8.21 -6.37 -4.94
N TYR A 396 8.41 -5.98 -3.68
CA TYR A 396 9.05 -4.73 -3.32
C TYR A 396 10.46 -4.62 -3.91
N ASN A 397 11.31 -5.63 -3.72
CA ASN A 397 12.68 -5.63 -4.24
C ASN A 397 12.75 -5.66 -5.77
N SER A 398 11.69 -6.11 -6.46
CA SER A 398 11.61 -6.04 -7.93
C SER A 398 11.15 -4.68 -8.47
N PHE A 399 10.55 -3.83 -7.63
CA PHE A 399 10.03 -2.51 -8.03
C PHE A 399 10.97 -1.38 -7.58
N ILE A 400 11.61 -1.54 -6.41
CA ILE A 400 12.40 -0.49 -5.77
C ILE A 400 13.88 -0.83 -5.85
N THR A 401 14.66 0.14 -6.32
CA THR A 401 16.12 0.11 -6.36
C THR A 401 16.68 1.30 -5.57
N PRO A 402 17.99 1.34 -5.27
CA PRO A 402 18.59 2.50 -4.62
C PRO A 402 18.40 3.82 -5.37
N ASP A 403 18.15 3.77 -6.69
CA ASP A 403 17.96 4.95 -7.54
C ASP A 403 16.47 5.35 -7.70
N SER A 404 15.54 4.59 -7.08
CA SER A 404 14.12 4.93 -7.07
C SER A 404 13.84 6.26 -6.33
N PRO A 405 12.67 6.88 -6.56
CA PRO A 405 12.14 7.93 -5.68
C PRO A 405 11.97 7.43 -4.23
N PHE A 406 11.35 8.23 -3.36
CA PHE A 406 11.01 7.73 -2.02
C PHE A 406 10.16 6.45 -2.13
N ALA A 407 10.43 5.48 -1.28
CA ALA A 407 9.85 4.15 -1.41
C ALA A 407 8.81 3.89 -0.31
N ALA A 408 7.69 3.28 -0.70
CA ALA A 408 6.63 2.89 0.20
C ALA A 408 6.11 1.50 -0.14
N PHE A 409 5.44 0.83 0.79
CA PHE A 409 4.68 -0.38 0.48
C PHE A 409 3.52 -0.62 1.43
N LYS A 410 2.56 -1.42 0.96
CA LYS A 410 1.36 -1.80 1.73
C LYS A 410 1.54 -3.11 2.50
N LEU A 411 1.11 -3.10 3.75
CA LEU A 411 0.82 -4.25 4.59
C LEU A 411 -0.69 -4.34 4.79
N PHE A 412 -1.25 -5.52 4.57
CA PHE A 412 -2.66 -5.86 4.66
C PHE A 412 -2.89 -6.70 5.92
N TYR A 413 -3.20 -6.06 7.04
CA TYR A 413 -3.16 -6.71 8.37
C TYR A 413 -4.21 -7.83 8.56
N ARG A 414 -5.22 -7.91 7.69
CA ARG A 414 -6.19 -9.02 7.67
C ARG A 414 -5.85 -10.14 6.70
N TRP A 415 -5.02 -9.88 5.69
CA TRP A 415 -4.82 -10.78 4.55
C TRP A 415 -3.39 -11.32 4.44
N ASP A 416 -2.42 -10.59 4.96
CA ASP A 416 -1.04 -11.05 5.00
C ASP A 416 -0.86 -12.02 6.15
N GLU A 417 -0.43 -13.24 5.82
CA GLU A 417 -0.24 -14.30 6.79
C GLU A 417 1.15 -14.95 6.58
N PRO A 418 2.05 -14.85 7.57
CA PRO A 418 1.97 -13.94 8.71
C PRO A 418 2.14 -12.47 8.27
N LEU A 419 1.65 -11.54 9.10
CA LEU A 419 1.96 -10.11 8.95
C LEU A 419 3.44 -9.88 9.28
N MET A 420 4.13 -9.08 8.46
CA MET A 420 5.52 -8.69 8.72
C MET A 420 5.61 -7.83 9.99
N THR A 421 6.62 -8.09 10.80
CA THR A 421 7.00 -7.23 11.92
C THR A 421 7.62 -5.91 11.44
N PRO A 422 7.67 -4.86 12.28
CA PRO A 422 8.36 -3.61 11.92
C PRO A 422 9.81 -3.82 11.49
N ASP A 423 10.57 -4.71 12.15
CA ASP A 423 11.95 -5.01 11.77
C ASP A 423 12.07 -5.70 10.39
N GLU A 424 11.14 -6.60 10.06
CA GLU A 424 11.08 -7.21 8.72
C GLU A 424 10.67 -6.16 7.67
N ALA A 425 9.71 -5.30 7.97
CA ALA A 425 9.21 -4.25 7.07
C ALA A 425 10.26 -3.17 6.77
N LEU A 426 11.14 -2.87 7.73
CA LEU A 426 12.27 -1.94 7.56
C LEU A 426 13.51 -2.59 6.96
N GLY A 427 13.49 -3.92 6.76
CA GLY A 427 14.63 -4.70 6.30
C GLY A 427 15.77 -4.80 7.33
N ASN A 428 15.48 -4.58 8.61
CA ASN A 428 16.44 -4.78 9.71
C ASN A 428 16.70 -6.27 9.95
N LEU A 429 15.65 -7.07 9.88
CA LEU A 429 15.69 -8.52 10.03
C LEU A 429 15.17 -9.20 8.76
N PRO A 430 15.67 -10.41 8.44
CA PRO A 430 15.07 -11.19 7.39
C PRO A 430 13.72 -11.71 7.86
N HIS A 431 12.90 -12.16 6.92
CA HIS A 431 11.73 -12.94 7.29
C HIS A 431 12.14 -14.15 8.14
N ALA A 432 11.45 -14.38 9.25
CA ALA A 432 11.83 -15.36 10.26
C ALA A 432 12.20 -16.74 9.67
N GLY A 433 13.41 -17.21 9.98
CA GLY A 433 13.92 -18.51 9.50
C GLY A 433 14.42 -18.50 8.06
N THR A 434 14.55 -17.33 7.44
CA THR A 434 15.08 -17.14 6.08
C THR A 434 16.26 -16.15 6.07
N ASP A 435 16.85 -15.95 4.91
CA ASP A 435 17.81 -14.89 4.58
C ASP A 435 17.17 -13.82 3.66
N PHE A 436 15.84 -13.72 3.68
CA PHE A 436 15.08 -12.89 2.75
C PHE A 436 14.66 -11.57 3.39
N PHE A 437 15.08 -10.45 2.81
CA PHE A 437 14.94 -9.12 3.39
C PHE A 437 14.34 -8.13 2.39
N ILE A 438 13.71 -7.09 2.92
CA ILE A 438 13.57 -5.85 2.16
C ILE A 438 14.97 -5.28 1.87
N ASP A 439 15.31 -5.07 0.60
CA ASP A 439 16.65 -4.65 0.19
C ASP A 439 16.90 -3.17 0.43
N VAL A 440 15.95 -2.34 -0.02
CA VAL A 440 15.96 -0.88 0.15
C VAL A 440 14.99 -0.51 1.27
N THR A 441 15.48 0.10 2.35
CA THR A 441 14.63 0.47 3.49
C THR A 441 13.52 1.44 3.01
N PRO A 442 12.23 1.12 3.21
CA PRO A 442 11.13 1.99 2.81
C PRO A 442 11.08 3.25 3.66
N ASN A 443 10.64 4.34 3.04
CA ASN A 443 10.38 5.61 3.71
C ASN A 443 8.98 5.68 4.32
N LEU A 444 8.04 4.88 3.81
CA LEU A 444 6.63 4.91 4.23
C LEU A 444 6.00 3.51 4.25
N ILE A 445 5.39 3.14 5.37
CA ILE A 445 4.63 1.90 5.51
C ILE A 445 3.14 2.22 5.58
N ILE A 446 2.33 1.47 4.83
CA ILE A 446 0.89 1.66 4.75
C ILE A 446 0.18 0.42 5.27
N TYR A 447 -0.58 0.55 6.34
CA TYR A 447 -1.44 -0.52 6.85
C TYR A 447 -2.85 -0.37 6.28
N GLN A 448 -3.30 -1.39 5.54
CA GLN A 448 -4.60 -1.48 4.89
C GLN A 448 -5.44 -2.63 5.44
#